data_AF-A0A2N5KV77-F1
#
_entry.id   AF-A0A2N5KV77-F1
#
_cell.length_a   1.000
_cell.length_b   1.000
_cell.length_c   1.000
_cell.angle_alpha   90.00
_cell.angle_beta   90.00
_cell.angle_gamma   90.00
#
_symmetry.space_group_name_H-M   'P 1'
#
loop_
_entity.id
_entity.type
_entity.pdbx_description
1 polymer ?
#
loop_
_entity_poly.entity_id
_entity_poly.type
_entity_poly.pdbx_seq_one_letter_code
_entity_poly.pdbx_strand_id
1 'polypeptide(L)'
;MFGKIAGFYRELHDAPPPESDRKLGMILPNGSRIEALPGSEKTIRGFSGAALLLVDEAARVDDALYYAVRPMLAVSGGSLVMLSSPYGKRGAFFQEWTGGEGWERYEVPASECPRIPSAFLEAERKAMPEWWYAQEYECEFRETEDQVFTHDMIEGARDDDVKEYRFEGDDELWR
;
A
#
# COMPACT_ATOMS: atom_id res chain seq x y z
N MET A 1 -6.19 4.92 -10.33
CA MET A 1 -7.22 5.33 -9.37
C MET A 1 -8.06 6.57 -9.77
N PHE A 2 -7.51 7.79 -9.79
CA PHE A 2 -8.31 9.05 -9.85
C PHE A 2 -9.35 9.14 -10.97
N GLY A 3 -9.03 8.71 -12.19
CA GLY A 3 -9.99 8.73 -13.30
C GLY A 3 -11.26 7.92 -13.02
N LYS A 4 -11.17 6.82 -12.25
CA LYS A 4 -12.34 6.03 -11.83
C LYS A 4 -13.19 6.79 -10.82
N ILE A 5 -12.56 7.45 -9.84
CA ILE A 5 -13.25 8.28 -8.83
C ILE A 5 -13.96 9.45 -9.50
N ALA A 6 -13.26 10.17 -10.39
CA ALA A 6 -13.82 11.28 -11.14
C ALA A 6 -14.95 10.82 -12.08
N GLY A 7 -14.80 9.67 -12.72
CA GLY A 7 -15.85 9.04 -13.53
C GLY A 7 -17.10 8.74 -12.69
N PHE A 8 -16.93 8.06 -11.56
CA PHE A 8 -18.03 7.74 -10.64
C PHE A 8 -18.76 8.99 -10.16
N TYR A 9 -18.03 10.05 -9.78
CA TYR A 9 -18.65 11.31 -9.36
C TYR A 9 -19.54 11.91 -10.46
N ARG A 10 -19.13 11.83 -11.73
CA ARG A 10 -19.92 12.34 -12.87
C ARG A 10 -21.13 11.47 -13.19
N GLU A 11 -21.13 10.21 -12.79
CA GLU A 11 -22.25 9.28 -12.98
C GLU A 11 -23.28 9.32 -11.84
N LEU A 12 -22.94 9.95 -10.71
CA LEU A 12 -23.85 10.13 -9.59
C LEU A 12 -25.04 11.01 -9.98
N HIS A 13 -26.24 10.48 -9.79
CA HIS A 13 -27.49 11.22 -9.95
C HIS A 13 -27.50 12.42 -8.99
N ASP A 14 -27.82 13.61 -9.51
CA ASP A 14 -27.85 14.89 -8.78
C ASP A 14 -26.51 15.42 -8.23
N ALA A 15 -25.37 14.84 -8.60
CA ALA A 15 -24.09 15.43 -8.23
C ALA A 15 -23.90 16.78 -8.92
N PRO A 16 -23.65 17.88 -8.17
CA PRO A 16 -23.43 19.18 -8.78
C PRO A 16 -22.10 19.16 -9.56
N PRO A 17 -21.99 19.93 -10.66
CA PRO A 17 -20.76 19.98 -11.44
C PRO A 17 -19.59 20.46 -10.58
N PRO A 18 -18.39 19.89 -10.75
CA PRO A 18 -17.21 20.34 -10.00
C PRO A 18 -16.84 21.77 -10.40
N GLU A 19 -16.34 22.55 -9.45
CA GLU A 19 -15.81 23.90 -9.70
C GLU A 19 -14.51 23.86 -10.49
N SER A 20 -13.74 22.77 -10.34
CA SER A 20 -12.51 22.52 -11.10
C SER A 20 -12.38 21.03 -11.40
N ASP A 21 -12.03 20.69 -12.64
CA ASP A 21 -11.80 19.32 -13.10
C ASP A 21 -10.49 19.27 -13.90
N ARG A 22 -9.44 18.75 -13.26
CA ARG A 22 -8.08 18.64 -13.80
C ARG A 22 -7.73 17.16 -13.92
N LYS A 23 -6.72 16.86 -14.75
CA LYS A 23 -6.25 15.48 -14.98
C LYS A 23 -5.97 14.67 -13.71
N LEU A 24 -5.50 15.33 -12.65
CA LEU A 24 -5.11 14.73 -11.38
C LEU A 24 -5.78 15.42 -10.17
N GLY A 25 -6.85 16.17 -10.37
CA GLY A 25 -7.50 16.82 -9.24
C GLY A 25 -8.89 17.37 -9.55
N MET A 26 -9.75 17.41 -8.54
CA MET A 26 -11.13 17.89 -8.64
C MET A 26 -11.47 18.73 -7.41
N ILE A 27 -12.18 19.84 -7.62
CA ILE A 27 -12.74 20.68 -6.56
C ILE A 27 -14.26 20.62 -6.66
N LEU A 28 -14.91 20.26 -5.57
CA LEU A 28 -16.36 20.15 -5.48
C LEU A 28 -16.99 21.45 -4.94
N PRO A 29 -18.26 21.74 -5.23
CA PRO A 29 -18.93 22.98 -4.79
C PRO A 29 -19.05 23.17 -3.27
N ASN A 30 -18.84 22.10 -2.49
CA ASN A 30 -18.78 22.17 -1.04
C ASN A 30 -17.36 22.47 -0.50
N GLY A 31 -16.41 22.81 -1.38
CA GLY A 31 -15.01 23.07 -1.04
C GLY A 31 -14.14 21.81 -0.88
N SER A 32 -14.71 20.62 -0.98
CA SER A 32 -13.94 19.37 -0.94
C SER A 32 -13.00 19.25 -2.14
N ARG A 33 -11.82 18.68 -1.90
CA ARG A 33 -10.79 18.49 -2.91
C ARG A 33 -10.38 17.04 -2.99
N ILE A 34 -10.34 16.50 -4.21
CA ILE A 34 -9.79 15.19 -4.52
C ILE A 34 -8.53 15.44 -5.32
N GLU A 35 -7.38 15.00 -4.83
CA GLU A 35 -6.08 15.20 -5.49
C GLU A 35 -5.37 13.85 -5.66
N ALA A 36 -4.87 13.59 -6.86
CA ALA A 36 -4.09 12.42 -7.19
C ALA A 36 -2.61 12.82 -7.21
N LEU A 37 -1.89 12.42 -6.18
CA LEU A 37 -0.50 12.81 -6.01
C LEU A 37 0.44 11.75 -6.60
N PRO A 38 1.54 12.16 -7.25
CA PRO A 38 2.55 11.23 -7.73
C PRO A 38 3.26 10.57 -6.53
N GLY A 39 3.50 9.26 -6.61
CA GLY A 39 4.04 8.43 -5.52
C GLY A 39 5.52 8.66 -5.18
N SER A 40 5.98 9.91 -5.16
CA SER A 40 7.30 10.28 -4.68
C SER A 40 7.21 11.13 -3.42
N GLU A 41 8.07 10.84 -2.45
CA GLU A 41 8.11 11.51 -1.16
C GLU A 41 8.25 13.05 -1.28
N LYS A 42 9.08 13.49 -2.24
CA LYS A 42 9.41 14.91 -2.47
C LYS A 42 8.21 15.75 -2.90
N THR A 43 7.25 15.15 -3.62
CA THR A 43 6.09 15.86 -4.17
C THR A 43 4.89 15.85 -3.26
N ILE A 44 4.88 14.96 -2.26
CA ILE A 44 3.71 14.75 -1.40
C ILE A 44 3.81 15.58 -0.12
N ARG A 45 5.02 15.82 0.43
CA ARG A 45 5.19 16.70 1.60
C ARG A 45 4.63 18.11 1.34
N GLY A 46 3.76 18.58 2.23
CA GLY A 46 3.15 19.92 2.18
C GLY A 46 1.62 19.93 2.09
N PHE A 47 1.00 18.79 1.78
CA PHE A 47 -0.44 18.63 2.00
C PHE A 47 -0.69 18.42 3.50
N SER A 48 -1.59 19.20 4.08
CA SER A 48 -2.00 19.09 5.48
C SER A 48 -3.52 19.09 5.56
N GLY A 49 -4.08 18.43 6.58
CA GLY A 49 -5.52 18.40 6.80
C GLY A 49 -6.28 17.45 5.86
N ALA A 50 -5.64 16.39 5.36
CA ALA A 50 -6.31 15.39 4.54
C ALA A 50 -7.37 14.63 5.38
N ALA A 51 -8.64 14.71 5.01
CA ALA A 51 -9.70 13.97 5.71
C ALA A 51 -9.66 12.46 5.41
N LEU A 52 -9.16 12.07 4.23
CA LEU A 52 -8.99 10.70 3.81
C LEU A 52 -7.74 10.60 2.94
N LEU A 53 -6.86 9.65 3.26
CA LEU A 53 -5.73 9.28 2.42
C LEU A 53 -5.93 7.87 1.88
N LEU A 54 -5.80 7.72 0.55
CA LEU A 54 -5.94 6.44 -0.15
C LEU A 54 -4.59 6.06 -0.74
N VAL A 55 -4.08 4.88 -0.36
CA VAL A 55 -2.88 4.27 -0.95
C VAL A 55 -3.31 3.08 -1.81
N ASP A 56 -3.25 3.25 -3.12
CA ASP A 56 -3.51 2.20 -4.11
C ASP A 56 -2.23 1.39 -4.35
N GLU A 57 -2.34 0.08 -4.50
CA GLU A 57 -1.21 -0.86 -4.59
C GLU A 57 -0.23 -0.73 -3.41
N ALA A 58 -0.77 -0.60 -2.20
CA ALA A 58 0.00 -0.26 -1.00
C ALA A 58 1.17 -1.22 -0.70
N ALA A 59 1.08 -2.50 -1.04
CA ALA A 59 2.18 -3.46 -0.86
C ALA A 59 3.39 -3.18 -1.76
N ARG A 60 3.23 -2.36 -2.80
CA ARG A 60 4.30 -1.94 -3.73
C ARG A 60 4.77 -0.51 -3.49
N VAL A 61 4.16 0.20 -2.54
CA VAL A 61 4.57 1.56 -2.17
C VAL A 61 5.78 1.49 -1.25
N ASP A 62 6.76 2.36 -1.50
CA ASP A 62 7.94 2.50 -0.66
C ASP A 62 7.55 2.96 0.75
N ASP A 63 8.11 2.31 1.77
CA ASP A 63 7.86 2.61 3.18
C ASP A 63 8.15 4.08 3.52
N ALA A 64 9.16 4.71 2.90
CA ALA A 64 9.46 6.12 3.12
C ALA A 64 8.29 7.01 2.69
N LEU A 65 7.59 6.65 1.60
CA LEU A 65 6.39 7.38 1.21
C LEU A 65 5.26 7.18 2.23
N TYR A 66 5.04 5.95 2.70
CA TYR A 66 4.07 5.65 3.75
C TYR A 66 4.32 6.51 5.00
N TYR A 67 5.56 6.51 5.51
CA TYR A 67 5.93 7.30 6.69
C TYR A 67 5.83 8.81 6.44
N ALA A 68 6.10 9.28 5.22
CA ALA A 68 5.99 10.70 4.88
C ALA A 68 4.54 11.21 4.85
N VAL A 69 3.55 10.34 4.57
CA VAL A 69 2.15 10.74 4.47
C VAL A 69 1.36 10.61 5.76
N ARG A 70 1.76 9.71 6.68
CA ARG A 70 1.06 9.53 7.97
C ARG A 70 0.87 10.83 8.77
N PRO A 71 1.86 11.74 8.88
CA PRO A 71 1.70 12.99 9.63
C PRO A 71 0.59 13.91 9.08
N MET A 72 0.17 13.74 7.82
CA MET A 72 -0.88 14.57 7.21
C MET A 72 -2.24 14.36 7.87
N LEU A 73 -2.45 13.21 8.50
CA LEU A 73 -3.69 12.85 9.18
C LEU A 73 -3.75 13.37 10.61
N ALA A 74 -2.60 13.73 11.20
CA ALA A 74 -2.52 14.16 12.59
C ALA A 74 -3.31 15.46 12.87
N VAL A 75 -3.39 16.35 11.89
CA VAL A 75 -4.10 17.64 12.03
C VAL A 75 -5.59 17.50 11.76
N SER A 76 -5.99 16.67 10.79
CA SER A 76 -7.40 16.47 10.42
C SER A 76 -8.13 15.44 11.28
N GLY A 77 -7.40 14.52 11.93
CA GLY A 77 -8.00 13.29 12.47
C GLY A 77 -8.59 12.41 11.36
N GLY A 78 -8.06 12.51 10.14
CA GLY A 78 -8.55 11.80 8.97
C GLY A 78 -8.20 10.30 8.98
N SER A 79 -8.79 9.56 8.06
CA SER A 79 -8.57 8.12 7.92
C SER A 79 -7.52 7.79 6.85
N LEU A 80 -6.83 6.67 7.05
CA LEU A 80 -5.95 6.05 6.06
C LEU A 80 -6.61 4.78 5.54
N VAL A 81 -6.64 4.59 4.23
CA VAL A 81 -7.09 3.35 3.59
C VAL A 81 -5.99 2.87 2.65
N MET A 82 -5.63 1.60 2.79
CA MET A 82 -4.69 0.91 1.93
C MET A 82 -5.42 -0.17 1.13
N LEU A 83 -5.28 -0.14 -0.18
CA LEU A 83 -5.86 -1.12 -1.11
C LEU A 83 -4.70 -1.81 -1.82
N SER A 84 -4.61 -3.13 -1.76
CA SER A 84 -3.52 -3.87 -2.42
C SER A 84 -3.82 -5.36 -2.50
N SER A 85 -3.20 -6.05 -3.46
CA SER A 85 -2.84 -7.46 -3.26
C SER A 85 -1.57 -7.57 -2.39
N PRO A 86 -1.37 -8.69 -1.67
CA PRO A 86 -0.12 -8.98 -0.98
C PRO A 86 1.10 -8.89 -1.90
N TYR A 87 2.29 -8.63 -1.34
CA TYR A 87 3.54 -8.64 -2.12
C TYR A 87 4.73 -9.11 -1.27
N GLY A 88 4.71 -10.40 -0.92
CA GLY A 88 5.63 -10.95 0.06
C GLY A 88 5.37 -10.48 1.48
N LYS A 89 6.05 -11.09 2.45
CA LYS A 89 5.99 -10.69 3.87
C LYS A 89 6.91 -9.50 4.16
N ARG A 90 6.61 -8.34 3.57
CA ARG A 90 7.46 -7.13 3.69
C ARG A 90 6.70 -5.83 3.53
N GLY A 91 7.36 -4.75 3.96
CA GLY A 91 6.88 -3.39 3.82
C GLY A 91 5.73 -3.04 4.76
N ALA A 92 5.36 -1.77 4.76
CA ALA A 92 4.34 -1.21 5.64
C ALA A 92 2.99 -1.92 5.51
N PHE A 93 2.55 -2.26 4.29
CA PHE A 93 1.26 -2.93 4.10
C PHE A 93 1.19 -4.28 4.83
N PHE A 94 2.22 -5.12 4.72
CA PHE A 94 2.26 -6.41 5.43
C PHE A 94 2.30 -6.24 6.95
N GLN A 95 3.12 -5.30 7.44
CA GLN A 95 3.25 -5.01 8.88
C GLN A 95 1.92 -4.55 9.48
N GLU A 96 1.28 -3.57 8.82
CA GLU A 96 -0.01 -3.06 9.27
C GLU A 96 -1.12 -4.12 9.11
N TRP A 97 -1.08 -4.94 8.05
CA TRP A 97 -2.03 -6.04 7.86
C TRP A 97 -1.90 -7.14 8.92
N THR A 98 -0.71 -7.48 9.39
CA THR A 98 -0.52 -8.60 10.32
C THR A 98 -0.57 -8.19 11.79
N GLY A 99 -0.15 -6.96 12.13
CA GLY A 99 -0.02 -6.53 13.52
C GLY A 99 -0.33 -5.06 13.79
N GLY A 100 -0.73 -4.28 12.78
CA GLY A 100 -1.05 -2.87 12.95
C GLY A 100 -2.20 -2.60 13.93
N GLU A 101 -1.99 -1.73 14.90
CA GLU A 101 -3.06 -1.28 15.80
C GLU A 101 -3.96 -0.25 15.13
N GLY A 102 -5.26 -0.27 15.44
CA GLY A 102 -6.22 0.71 14.91
C GLY A 102 -6.69 0.49 13.47
N TRP A 103 -6.37 -0.66 12.87
CA TRP A 103 -6.81 -1.03 11.52
C TRP A 103 -8.03 -1.95 11.51
N GLU A 104 -9.00 -1.60 10.68
CA GLU A 104 -9.98 -2.55 10.17
C GLU A 104 -9.43 -3.22 8.91
N ARG A 105 -9.59 -4.54 8.79
CA ARG A 105 -9.03 -5.34 7.70
C ARG A 105 -10.14 -6.09 7.00
N TYR A 106 -10.11 -6.05 5.67
CA TYR A 106 -11.12 -6.67 4.81
C TYR A 106 -10.39 -7.45 3.74
N GLU A 107 -10.58 -8.77 3.74
CA GLU A 107 -10.02 -9.69 2.75
C GLU A 107 -11.16 -10.15 1.83
N VAL A 108 -10.94 -10.07 0.52
CA VAL A 108 -11.89 -10.56 -0.47
C VAL A 108 -11.10 -11.29 -1.55
N PRO A 109 -10.92 -12.61 -1.42
CA PRO A 109 -10.30 -13.43 -2.45
C PRO A 109 -11.05 -13.30 -3.79
N ALA A 110 -10.35 -13.54 -4.89
CA ALA A 110 -10.93 -13.42 -6.22
C ALA A 110 -12.10 -14.40 -6.44
N SER A 111 -12.11 -15.54 -5.74
CA SER A 111 -13.19 -16.52 -5.72
C SER A 111 -14.50 -15.98 -5.14
N GLU A 112 -14.43 -14.95 -4.28
CA GLU A 112 -15.59 -14.26 -3.70
C GLU A 112 -16.08 -13.07 -4.54
N CYS A 113 -15.33 -12.70 -5.59
CA CYS A 113 -15.71 -11.62 -6.48
C CYS A 113 -16.65 -12.13 -7.59
N PRO A 114 -17.97 -11.79 -7.59
CA PRO A 114 -18.93 -12.33 -8.56
C PRO A 114 -18.68 -11.85 -10.00
N ARG A 115 -17.79 -10.87 -10.19
CA ARG A 115 -17.41 -10.36 -11.51
C ARG A 115 -16.33 -11.22 -12.17
N ILE A 116 -15.69 -12.13 -11.43
CA ILE A 116 -14.62 -12.99 -11.94
C ILE A 116 -15.19 -14.40 -12.15
N PRO A 117 -15.25 -14.90 -13.39
CA PRO A 117 -15.76 -16.25 -13.63
C PRO A 117 -14.85 -17.31 -13.02
N SER A 118 -15.44 -18.34 -12.40
CA SER A 118 -14.66 -19.47 -11.85
C SER A 118 -13.79 -20.17 -12.91
N ALA A 119 -14.28 -20.29 -14.15
CA ALA A 119 -13.51 -20.85 -15.26
C ALA A 119 -12.25 -20.04 -15.58
N PHE A 120 -12.24 -18.72 -15.33
CA PHE A 120 -11.05 -17.89 -15.48
C PHE A 120 -10.04 -18.20 -14.38
N LEU A 121 -10.50 -18.28 -13.12
CA LEU A 121 -9.64 -18.61 -11.98
C LEU A 121 -8.98 -19.98 -12.12
N GLU A 122 -9.71 -20.98 -12.62
CA GLU A 122 -9.19 -22.32 -12.89
C GLU A 122 -8.13 -22.34 -14.00
N ALA A 123 -8.28 -21.49 -15.01
CA ALA A 123 -7.30 -21.36 -16.08
C ALA A 123 -6.02 -20.70 -15.57
N GLU A 124 -6.15 -19.60 -14.82
CA GLU A 124 -5.03 -18.87 -14.22
C GLU A 124 -4.24 -19.74 -13.23
N ARG A 125 -4.93 -20.50 -12.37
CA ARG A 125 -4.32 -21.42 -11.41
C ARG A 125 -3.45 -22.48 -12.08
N LYS A 126 -3.80 -22.91 -13.30
CA LYS A 126 -3.01 -23.88 -14.09
C LYS A 126 -1.86 -23.23 -14.86
N ALA A 127 -1.98 -21.94 -15.19
CA ALA A 127 -1.02 -21.22 -16.01
C ALA A 127 0.11 -20.58 -15.19
N MET A 128 -0.13 -20.28 -13.91
CA MET A 128 0.81 -19.55 -13.05
C MET A 128 1.49 -20.44 -12.01
N PRO A 129 2.67 -20.04 -11.52
CA PRO A 129 3.22 -20.58 -10.28
C PRO A 129 2.25 -20.40 -9.12
N GLU A 130 2.15 -21.41 -8.26
CA GLU A 130 1.23 -21.45 -7.13
C GLU A 130 1.43 -20.26 -6.16
N TRP A 131 2.67 -19.83 -5.92
CA TRP A 131 2.95 -18.66 -5.08
C TRP A 131 2.45 -17.35 -5.69
N TRP A 132 2.49 -17.22 -7.03
CA TRP A 132 2.01 -16.03 -7.73
C TRP A 132 0.49 -15.99 -7.70
N TYR A 133 -0.15 -17.14 -7.94
CA TYR A 133 -1.59 -17.27 -7.88
C TYR A 133 -2.13 -16.96 -6.48
N ALA A 134 -1.54 -17.54 -5.44
CA ALA A 134 -1.96 -17.29 -4.06
C ALA A 134 -1.87 -15.80 -3.67
N GLN A 135 -0.81 -15.12 -4.13
CA GLN A 135 -0.65 -13.68 -3.91
C GLN A 135 -1.72 -12.84 -4.62
N GLU A 136 -1.91 -13.05 -5.93
CA GLU A 136 -2.77 -12.19 -6.75
C GLU A 136 -4.28 -12.52 -6.62
N TYR A 137 -4.62 -13.78 -6.32
CA TYR A 137 -6.00 -14.27 -6.36
C TYR A 137 -6.54 -14.75 -5.01
N GLU A 138 -5.71 -15.23 -4.08
CA GLU A 138 -6.15 -15.78 -2.79
C GLU A 138 -5.80 -14.87 -1.60
N CYS A 139 -5.27 -13.67 -1.84
CA CYS A 139 -4.89 -12.71 -0.81
C CYS A 139 -3.85 -13.25 0.21
N GLU A 140 -2.99 -14.19 -0.20
CA GLU A 140 -1.99 -14.77 0.69
C GLU A 140 -0.64 -14.06 0.64
N PHE A 141 -0.11 -13.70 1.81
CA PHE A 141 1.28 -13.24 1.98
C PHE A 141 2.26 -14.41 1.97
N ARG A 142 2.75 -14.78 0.79
CA ARG A 142 3.77 -15.83 0.62
C ARG A 142 5.16 -15.24 0.36
N GLU A 143 6.18 -15.90 0.90
CA GLU A 143 7.57 -15.64 0.52
C GLU A 143 7.89 -16.37 -0.79
N THR A 144 8.78 -15.79 -1.60
CA THR A 144 9.23 -16.45 -2.83
C THR A 144 10.04 -17.69 -2.46
N GLU A 145 9.84 -18.83 -3.15
CA GLU A 145 10.60 -20.06 -2.88
C GLU A 145 12.13 -19.87 -3.02
N ASP A 146 12.58 -18.84 -3.75
CA ASP A 146 13.99 -18.46 -3.93
C ASP A 146 14.59 -17.62 -2.77
N GLN A 147 13.83 -17.33 -1.71
CA GLN A 147 14.35 -16.56 -0.58
C GLN A 147 15.26 -17.45 0.28
N VAL A 148 16.58 -17.20 0.23
CA VAL A 148 17.59 -17.95 1.04
C VAL A 148 17.36 -17.79 2.56
N PHE A 149 16.70 -16.70 2.97
CA PHE A 149 16.30 -16.43 4.35
C PHE A 149 14.82 -16.07 4.37
N THR A 150 14.03 -16.83 5.13
CA THR A 150 12.61 -16.53 5.32
C THR A 150 12.41 -15.32 6.22
N HIS A 151 11.23 -14.69 6.18
CA HIS A 151 10.91 -13.60 7.12
C HIS A 151 11.04 -14.08 8.57
N ASP A 152 10.55 -15.28 8.87
CA ASP A 152 10.61 -15.85 10.21
C ASP A 152 12.06 -16.13 10.65
N MET A 153 12.95 -16.49 9.73
CA MET A 153 14.40 -16.61 10.02
C MET A 153 15.04 -15.25 10.30
N ILE A 154 14.63 -14.19 9.61
CA ILE A 154 15.14 -12.83 9.84
C ILE A 154 14.64 -12.29 11.18
N GLU A 155 13.35 -12.42 11.46
CA GLU A 155 12.77 -11.99 12.75
C GLU A 155 13.32 -12.82 13.91
N GLY A 156 13.51 -14.13 13.73
CA GLY A 156 14.15 -14.99 14.72
C GLY A 156 15.66 -14.75 14.90
N ALA A 157 16.31 -14.10 13.94
CA ALA A 157 17.72 -13.72 14.02
C ALA A 157 17.93 -12.33 14.66
N ARG A 158 16.86 -11.61 15.01
CA ARG A 158 16.95 -10.38 15.80
C ARG A 158 17.24 -10.75 17.24
N ASP A 159 18.41 -10.36 17.70
CA ASP A 159 18.85 -10.48 19.08
C ASP A 159 19.32 -9.10 19.55
N ASP A 160 18.59 -8.54 20.53
CA ASP A 160 18.86 -7.21 21.11
C ASP A 160 20.13 -7.21 21.98
N ASP A 161 20.69 -8.38 22.31
CA ASP A 161 21.92 -8.54 23.08
C ASP A 161 23.19 -8.60 22.19
N VAL A 162 23.05 -8.45 20.87
CA VAL A 162 24.19 -8.39 19.95
C VAL A 162 24.94 -7.07 20.13
N LYS A 163 26.10 -7.16 20.78
CA LYS A 163 27.02 -6.03 20.92
C LYS A 163 27.56 -5.62 19.55
N GLU A 164 27.52 -4.31 19.27
CA GLU A 164 28.14 -3.69 18.10
C GLU A 164 29.58 -4.21 17.91
N TYR A 165 29.83 -4.85 16.76
CA TYR A 165 31.17 -5.28 16.40
C TYR A 165 31.96 -4.08 15.90
N ARG A 166 32.85 -3.53 16.74
CA ARG A 166 33.84 -2.56 16.29
C ARG A 166 35.01 -3.28 15.64
N PHE A 167 35.26 -2.97 14.39
CA PHE A 167 36.47 -3.42 13.71
C PHE A 167 37.69 -2.77 14.37
N GLU A 168 38.54 -3.56 15.00
CA GLU A 168 39.91 -3.14 15.33
C GLU A 168 40.76 -3.27 14.06
N GLY A 169 40.78 -2.20 13.26
CA GLY A 169 41.65 -2.08 12.09
C GLY A 169 42.04 -0.61 11.93
N ASP A 170 43.34 -0.35 11.91
CA ASP A 170 43.99 0.97 11.93
C ASP A 170 43.26 2.06 11.12
N ASP A 171 43.09 3.23 11.76
CA ASP A 171 42.61 4.50 11.20
C ASP A 171 43.48 5.06 10.03
N GLU A 172 44.34 4.25 9.41
CA GLU A 172 45.21 4.64 8.29
C GLU A 172 44.72 4.18 6.91
N LEU A 173 43.67 3.37 6.79
CA LEU A 173 43.22 2.84 5.49
C LEU A 173 42.17 3.68 4.74
N TRP A 174 41.71 4.80 5.33
CA TRP A 174 40.70 5.67 4.71
C TRP A 174 41.07 7.17 4.68
N ARG A 175 42.35 7.50 4.51
CA ARG A 175 42.79 8.84 4.09
C ARG A 175 43.00 8.92 2.58
#